data_AF-A0A3S0JD23-F1
#
_entry.id   AF-A0A3S0JD23-F1
#
_cell.length_a   1.000
_cell.length_b   1.000
_cell.length_c   1.000
_cell.angle_alpha   90.00
_cell.angle_beta   90.00
_cell.angle_gamma   90.00
#
_symmetry.space_group_name_H-M   'P 1'
#
loop_
_entity.id
_entity.type
_entity.pdbx_description
1 polymer ?
#
loop_
_entity_poly.entity_id
_entity_poly.type
_entity_poly.pdbx_seq_one_letter_code
_entity_poly.pdbx_strand_id
1 'polypeptide(L)'
;MTKHLLLLFFALSFLASSALAQKKPLSAKARKAKITAAAAARNKAEATRRAEAARIAANAAVSEGPDATELLRIDEVLTEATLRSDAETITHLLADEYLAVNSKGLITSKKDWLESIANDEAKCDINKGFDFVVRVYGNSGMVVHNTSFRGQLDGSATTGEYRITRYFIKRNGKWLVAASNTTYVVPVRLTALAQAGKKAKREKKKTKNSYASERRK
;
A
#
# COMPACT_ATOMS: atom_id res chain seq x y z
N MET A 1 33.49 -57.87 63.48
CA MET A 1 34.35 -57.05 64.37
C MET A 1 35.06 -56.08 63.44
N THR A 2 34.80 -54.78 63.42
CA THR A 2 34.78 -53.81 64.52
C THR A 2 33.90 -52.62 64.14
N LYS A 3 33.17 -52.11 65.14
CA LYS A 3 32.30 -50.94 65.07
C LYS A 3 33.12 -49.67 65.38
N HIS A 4 32.69 -48.57 64.77
CA HIS A 4 32.83 -47.16 65.18
C HIS A 4 34.22 -46.51 65.27
N LEU A 5 34.45 -45.55 64.35
CA LEU A 5 35.04 -44.26 64.73
C LEU A 5 34.18 -43.14 64.14
N LEU A 6 33.56 -42.38 65.05
CA LEU A 6 32.70 -41.23 64.82
C LEU A 6 33.58 -39.99 64.71
N LEU A 7 33.32 -39.08 63.76
CA LEU A 7 33.09 -37.62 63.95
C LEU A 7 33.56 -36.74 62.78
N LEU A 8 32.65 -35.80 62.44
CA LEU A 8 32.85 -34.45 61.90
C LEU A 8 33.24 -34.32 60.42
N PHE A 9 32.26 -34.02 59.55
CA PHE A 9 32.20 -32.72 58.87
C PHE A 9 30.78 -32.47 58.35
N PHE A 10 30.14 -31.45 58.94
CA PHE A 10 28.87 -30.87 58.54
C PHE A 10 29.09 -29.99 57.29
N ALA A 11 28.06 -29.90 56.44
CA ALA A 11 27.83 -28.88 55.40
C ALA A 11 28.69 -28.89 54.13
N LEU A 12 28.07 -29.24 52.99
CA LEU A 12 27.79 -28.26 51.92
C LEU A 12 26.83 -28.84 50.88
N SER A 13 25.53 -28.73 51.15
CA SER A 13 24.53 -28.64 50.09
C SER A 13 24.65 -27.28 49.42
N PHE A 14 24.50 -27.28 48.09
CA PHE A 14 24.23 -26.17 47.15
C PHE A 14 25.35 -25.72 46.18
N LEU A 15 24.89 -25.57 44.93
CA LEU A 15 25.36 -24.71 43.84
C LEU A 15 26.35 -25.29 42.82
N ALA A 16 25.79 -25.80 41.72
CA ALA A 16 26.10 -25.26 40.39
C ALA A 16 25.07 -25.71 39.33
N SER A 17 23.80 -25.33 39.49
CA SER A 17 22.97 -25.11 38.29
C SER A 17 23.47 -23.82 37.67
N SER A 18 24.49 -23.90 36.80
CA SER A 18 24.93 -22.76 36.00
C SER A 18 23.77 -22.38 35.10
N ALA A 19 23.08 -21.33 35.51
CA ALA A 19 22.00 -20.69 34.78
C ALA A 19 22.39 -20.55 33.31
N LEU A 20 21.58 -21.12 32.41
CA LEU A 20 21.23 -20.36 31.21
C LEU A 20 20.78 -19.00 31.75
N ALA A 21 21.60 -17.97 31.58
CA ALA A 21 21.25 -16.62 31.98
C ALA A 21 19.99 -16.23 31.21
N GLN A 22 18.83 -16.48 31.81
CA GLN A 22 17.53 -16.14 31.28
C GLN A 22 17.50 -14.61 31.29
N LYS A 23 17.83 -14.00 30.15
CA LYS A 23 17.84 -12.54 30.00
C LYS A 23 16.52 -12.01 30.53
N LYS A 24 16.58 -11.22 31.61
CA LYS A 24 15.41 -10.65 32.28
C LYS A 24 14.52 -9.98 31.23
N PRO A 25 13.22 -10.32 31.14
CA PRO A 25 12.36 -9.77 30.11
C PRO A 25 12.28 -8.24 30.24
N LEU A 26 12.29 -7.55 29.09
CA LEU A 26 12.24 -6.08 29.04
C LEU A 26 11.00 -5.56 29.77
N SER A 27 11.16 -4.47 30.52
CA SER A 27 10.01 -3.78 31.12
C SER A 27 9.03 -3.30 30.05
N ALA A 28 7.74 -3.19 30.39
CA ALA A 28 6.71 -2.72 29.45
C ALA A 28 7.07 -1.37 28.79
N LYS A 29 7.71 -0.47 29.54
CA LYS A 29 8.22 0.82 29.04
C LYS A 29 9.34 0.62 28.02
N ALA A 30 10.31 -0.24 28.30
CA ALA A 30 11.42 -0.55 27.39
C ALA A 30 10.94 -1.28 26.13
N ARG A 31 9.99 -2.22 26.25
CA ARG A 31 9.36 -2.90 25.12
C ARG A 31 8.63 -1.92 24.21
N LYS A 32 7.84 -0.99 24.80
CA LYS A 32 7.14 0.06 24.04
C LYS A 32 8.12 0.99 23.34
N ALA A 33 9.17 1.44 24.02
CA ALA A 33 10.20 2.29 23.41
C ALA A 33 10.92 1.59 22.25
N LYS A 34 11.26 0.30 22.40
CA LYS A 34 11.88 -0.51 21.35
C LYS A 34 10.96 -0.69 20.13
N ILE A 35 9.67 -0.91 20.34
CA ILE A 35 8.67 -1.00 19.25
C ILE A 35 8.55 0.34 18.53
N THR A 36 8.47 1.46 19.26
CA THR A 36 8.40 2.80 18.66
C THR A 36 9.66 3.14 17.87
N ALA A 37 10.84 2.85 18.41
CA ALA A 37 12.11 3.07 17.72
C ALA A 37 12.23 2.21 16.46
N ALA A 38 11.82 0.95 16.52
CA ALA A 38 11.78 0.07 15.34
C ALA A 38 10.79 0.56 14.28
N ALA A 39 9.63 1.08 14.68
CA ALA A 39 8.67 1.68 13.75
C ALA A 39 9.21 2.96 13.10
N ALA A 40 9.86 3.84 13.88
CA ALA A 40 10.49 5.05 13.36
C ALA A 40 11.63 4.74 12.37
N ALA A 41 12.46 3.74 12.68
CA ALA A 41 13.53 3.30 11.78
C ALA A 41 12.98 2.71 10.47
N ARG A 42 11.92 1.91 10.53
CA ARG A 42 11.23 1.38 9.33
C ARG A 42 10.65 2.50 8.47
N ASN A 43 9.97 3.46 9.09
CA ASN A 43 9.41 4.61 8.38
C ASN A 43 10.50 5.45 7.71
N LYS A 44 11.62 5.69 8.38
CA LYS A 44 12.76 6.40 7.80
C LYS A 44 13.36 5.63 6.61
N ALA A 45 13.57 4.32 6.74
CA ALA A 45 14.08 3.48 5.67
C ALA A 45 13.12 3.45 4.46
N GLU A 46 11.82 3.38 4.71
CA GLU A 46 10.79 3.43 3.66
C GLU A 46 10.75 4.80 2.96
N ALA A 47 10.87 5.91 3.69
CA ALA A 47 10.96 7.24 3.12
C ALA A 47 12.21 7.39 2.21
N THR A 48 13.37 6.91 2.65
CA THR A 48 14.60 6.93 1.83
C THR A 48 14.46 6.08 0.57
N ARG A 49 13.90 4.86 0.67
CA ARG A 49 13.67 4.00 -0.51
C ARG A 49 12.71 4.64 -1.52
N ARG A 50 11.69 5.37 -1.05
CA ARG A 50 10.76 6.08 -1.92
C ARG A 50 11.38 7.29 -2.59
N ALA A 51 12.19 8.06 -1.86
CA ALA A 51 12.93 9.18 -2.45
C ALA A 51 13.87 8.70 -3.57
N GLU A 52 14.56 7.57 -3.34
CA GLU A 52 15.39 6.95 -4.37
C GLU A 52 14.57 6.42 -5.54
N ALA A 53 13.43 5.76 -5.30
CA ALA A 53 12.54 5.30 -6.36
C ALA A 53 11.98 6.47 -7.20
N ALA A 54 11.65 7.60 -6.57
CA ALA A 54 11.22 8.81 -7.25
C ALA A 54 12.35 9.41 -8.12
N ARG A 55 13.58 9.43 -7.60
CA ARG A 55 14.77 9.85 -8.36
C ARG A 55 15.02 8.96 -9.57
N ILE A 56 14.90 7.63 -9.40
CA ILE A 56 15.02 6.67 -10.50
C ILE A 56 13.94 6.92 -11.55
N ALA A 57 12.68 7.13 -11.14
CA ALA A 57 11.58 7.42 -12.06
C ALA A 57 11.81 8.73 -12.83
N ALA A 58 12.26 9.79 -12.15
CA ALA A 58 12.56 11.08 -12.76
C ALA A 58 13.70 11.00 -13.80
N ASN A 59 14.68 10.10 -13.58
CA ASN A 59 15.81 9.90 -14.49
C ASN A 59 15.56 8.77 -15.51
N ALA A 60 14.39 8.15 -15.51
CA ALA A 60 14.13 7.01 -16.36
C ALA A 60 13.93 7.49 -17.82
N ALA A 61 14.87 7.17 -18.72
CA ALA A 61 14.90 7.51 -20.15
C ALA A 61 13.55 7.49 -20.91
N VAL A 62 12.83 8.61 -20.97
CA VAL A 62 11.52 8.74 -21.62
C VAL A 62 11.65 8.66 -23.14
N SER A 63 10.73 7.96 -23.81
CA SER A 63 10.62 8.00 -25.27
C SER A 63 9.99 9.32 -25.71
N GLU A 64 10.57 9.96 -26.72
CA GLU A 64 10.04 11.17 -27.34
C GLU A 64 9.47 10.84 -28.73
N GLY A 65 8.73 11.79 -29.33
CA GLY A 65 8.20 11.68 -30.68
C GLY A 65 6.72 11.29 -30.76
N PRO A 66 6.17 11.16 -31.98
CA PRO A 66 4.73 11.12 -32.23
C PRO A 66 4.05 9.90 -31.60
N ASP A 67 4.68 8.73 -31.62
CA ASP A 67 4.11 7.54 -30.99
C ASP A 67 4.02 7.71 -29.46
N ALA A 68 5.04 8.30 -28.82
CA ALA A 68 5.01 8.57 -27.38
C ALA A 68 3.91 9.58 -27.00
N THR A 69 3.74 10.64 -27.80
CA THR A 69 2.64 11.60 -27.66
C THR A 69 1.28 10.92 -27.81
N GLU A 70 1.13 10.01 -28.77
CA GLU A 70 -0.13 9.29 -29.00
C GLU A 70 -0.46 8.35 -27.83
N LEU A 71 0.52 7.66 -27.25
CA LEU A 71 0.28 6.82 -26.06
C LEU A 71 -0.24 7.64 -24.87
N LEU A 72 0.38 8.80 -24.62
CA LEU A 72 -0.07 9.73 -23.56
C LEU A 72 -1.47 10.27 -23.84
N ARG A 73 -1.77 10.61 -25.10
CA ARG A 73 -3.10 11.06 -25.51
C ARG A 73 -4.15 9.96 -25.27
N ILE A 74 -3.90 8.73 -25.71
CA ILE A 74 -4.81 7.59 -25.47
C ILE A 74 -5.02 7.36 -23.97
N ASP A 75 -3.96 7.46 -23.17
CA ASP A 75 -4.01 7.32 -21.71
C ASP A 75 -4.95 8.35 -21.06
N GLU A 76 -4.85 9.61 -21.48
CA GLU A 76 -5.71 10.71 -21.04
C GLU A 76 -7.16 10.49 -21.48
N VAL A 77 -7.41 10.24 -22.78
CA VAL A 77 -8.77 10.01 -23.30
C VAL A 77 -9.43 8.80 -22.63
N LEU A 78 -8.71 7.70 -22.40
CA LEU A 78 -9.26 6.54 -21.72
C LEU A 78 -9.65 6.87 -20.27
N THR A 79 -8.85 7.68 -19.58
CA THR A 79 -9.14 8.12 -18.21
C THR A 79 -10.40 8.99 -18.18
N GLU A 80 -10.52 9.92 -19.11
CA GLU A 80 -11.72 10.76 -19.23
C GLU A 80 -12.97 9.97 -19.63
N ALA A 81 -12.85 9.04 -20.56
CA ALA A 81 -13.96 8.18 -20.98
C ALA A 81 -14.45 7.31 -19.82
N THR A 82 -13.53 6.81 -18.99
CA THR A 82 -13.88 6.08 -17.76
C THR A 82 -14.67 6.96 -16.78
N LEU A 83 -14.23 8.21 -16.59
CA LEU A 83 -14.92 9.18 -15.72
C LEU A 83 -16.33 9.53 -16.19
N ARG A 84 -16.54 9.59 -17.50
CA ARG A 84 -17.83 9.93 -18.12
C ARG A 84 -18.71 8.71 -18.41
N SER A 85 -18.29 7.51 -18.02
CA SER A 85 -18.95 6.25 -18.40
C SER A 85 -19.16 6.11 -19.92
N ASP A 86 -18.23 6.60 -20.73
CA ASP A 86 -18.27 6.60 -22.19
C ASP A 86 -17.77 5.26 -22.75
N ALA A 87 -18.66 4.28 -22.75
CA ALA A 87 -18.39 2.90 -23.20
C ALA A 87 -17.97 2.82 -24.68
N GLU A 88 -18.46 3.72 -25.53
CA GLU A 88 -18.12 3.75 -26.95
C GLU A 88 -16.64 4.12 -27.16
N THR A 89 -16.20 5.20 -26.54
CA THR A 89 -14.79 5.61 -26.59
C THR A 89 -13.88 4.52 -26.00
N ILE A 90 -14.24 3.94 -24.85
CA ILE A 90 -13.47 2.84 -24.24
C ILE A 90 -13.35 1.67 -25.22
N THR A 91 -14.44 1.27 -25.87
CA THR A 91 -14.46 0.15 -26.82
C THR A 91 -13.45 0.33 -27.95
N HIS A 92 -13.27 1.56 -28.45
CA HIS A 92 -12.37 1.87 -29.55
C HIS A 92 -10.90 2.05 -29.17
N LEU A 93 -10.60 2.26 -27.89
CA LEU A 93 -9.23 2.44 -27.38
C LEU A 93 -8.60 1.13 -26.88
N LEU A 94 -9.41 0.15 -26.48
CA LEU A 94 -8.94 -1.14 -25.96
C LEU A 94 -8.81 -2.18 -27.07
N ALA A 95 -7.74 -2.98 -27.02
CA ALA A 95 -7.63 -4.19 -27.81
C ALA A 95 -8.69 -5.22 -27.40
N ASP A 96 -9.09 -6.12 -28.30
CA ASP A 96 -10.15 -7.08 -28.01
C ASP A 96 -9.77 -8.08 -26.92
N GLU A 97 -8.48 -8.45 -26.86
CA GLU A 97 -7.92 -9.31 -25.81
C GLU A 97 -7.52 -8.56 -24.53
N TYR A 98 -8.02 -7.34 -24.32
CA TYR A 98 -7.62 -6.51 -23.19
C TYR A 98 -7.90 -7.16 -21.83
N LEU A 99 -6.91 -7.06 -20.94
CA LEU A 99 -6.98 -7.50 -19.55
C LEU A 99 -6.54 -6.40 -18.57
N ALA A 100 -7.27 -6.24 -17.47
CA ALA A 100 -6.89 -5.37 -16.37
C ALA A 100 -6.59 -6.19 -15.12
N VAL A 101 -5.59 -5.76 -14.34
CA VAL A 101 -5.36 -6.19 -12.97
C VAL A 101 -5.63 -5.02 -12.04
N ASN A 102 -6.64 -5.14 -11.17
CA ASN A 102 -6.96 -4.08 -10.22
C ASN A 102 -6.04 -4.12 -8.99
N SER A 103 -6.19 -3.14 -8.10
CA SER A 103 -5.35 -3.03 -6.89
C SER A 103 -5.51 -4.17 -5.87
N LYS A 104 -6.53 -5.02 -6.02
CA LYS A 104 -6.75 -6.24 -5.23
C LYS A 104 -6.17 -7.50 -5.90
N GLY A 105 -5.55 -7.34 -7.08
CA GLY A 105 -5.03 -8.46 -7.87
C GLY A 105 -6.10 -9.23 -8.64
N LEU A 106 -7.33 -8.73 -8.71
CA LEU A 106 -8.39 -9.35 -9.51
C LEU A 106 -8.21 -8.99 -10.98
N ILE A 107 -8.45 -9.96 -11.85
CA ILE A 107 -8.34 -9.83 -13.30
C ILE A 107 -9.74 -9.57 -13.87
N THR A 108 -9.86 -8.58 -14.74
CA THR A 108 -11.09 -8.31 -15.50
C THR A 108 -10.80 -8.17 -16.99
N SER A 109 -11.74 -8.62 -17.83
CA SER A 109 -11.68 -8.48 -19.28
C SER A 109 -12.24 -7.14 -19.76
N LYS A 110 -12.04 -6.83 -21.06
CA LYS A 110 -12.73 -5.72 -21.74
C LYS A 110 -14.25 -5.77 -21.53
N LYS A 111 -14.83 -6.96 -21.66
CA LYS A 111 -16.28 -7.18 -21.51
C LYS A 111 -16.74 -6.84 -20.09
N ASP A 112 -16.06 -7.37 -19.08
CA ASP A 112 -16.43 -7.13 -17.67
C ASP A 112 -16.34 -5.64 -17.32
N TRP A 113 -15.35 -4.93 -17.87
CA TRP A 113 -15.22 -3.50 -17.65
C TRP A 113 -16.36 -2.70 -18.30
N LEU A 114 -16.71 -3.02 -19.55
CA LEU A 114 -17.83 -2.35 -20.24
C LEU A 114 -19.17 -2.63 -19.55
N GLU A 115 -19.37 -3.85 -19.02
CA GLU A 115 -20.55 -4.18 -18.20
C GLU A 115 -20.59 -3.36 -16.91
N SER A 116 -19.45 -3.23 -16.21
CA SER A 116 -19.35 -2.39 -14.99
C SER A 116 -19.65 -0.91 -15.27
N ILE A 117 -19.23 -0.38 -16.42
CA ILE A 117 -19.56 0.98 -16.86
C ILE A 117 -21.07 1.10 -17.14
N ALA A 118 -21.68 0.14 -17.84
CA ALA A 118 -23.11 0.15 -18.16
C ALA A 118 -24.00 0.07 -16.90
N ASN A 119 -23.53 -0.60 -15.85
CA ASN A 119 -24.24 -0.73 -14.58
C ASN A 119 -23.95 0.42 -13.59
N ASP A 120 -23.18 1.44 -14.00
CA ASP A 120 -22.81 2.60 -13.17
C ASP A 120 -21.98 2.23 -11.91
N GLU A 121 -21.40 1.04 -11.90
CA GLU A 121 -20.59 0.50 -10.80
C GLU A 121 -19.15 1.04 -10.82
N ALA A 122 -18.75 1.67 -11.93
CA ALA A 122 -17.42 2.24 -12.14
C ALA A 122 -17.28 3.72 -11.72
N LYS A 123 -18.28 4.33 -11.09
CA LYS A 123 -18.27 5.75 -10.69
C LYS A 123 -17.16 6.06 -9.69
N CYS A 124 -16.19 6.86 -10.15
CA CYS A 124 -15.02 7.24 -9.37
C CYS A 124 -14.67 8.72 -9.62
N ASP A 125 -14.41 9.52 -8.58
CA ASP A 125 -13.72 10.81 -8.79
C ASP A 125 -12.21 10.54 -8.85
N ILE A 126 -11.70 10.46 -10.09
CA ILE A 126 -10.28 10.31 -10.39
C ILE A 126 -9.68 11.71 -10.58
N ASN A 127 -8.67 12.09 -9.80
CA ASN A 127 -7.90 13.30 -10.07
C ASN A 127 -7.00 13.08 -11.30
N LYS A 128 -6.64 14.18 -11.99
CA LYS A 128 -5.71 14.14 -13.13
C LYS A 128 -4.43 13.37 -12.79
N GLY A 129 -3.96 12.57 -13.75
CA GLY A 129 -2.71 11.82 -13.63
C GLY A 129 -1.49 12.74 -13.52
N PHE A 130 -0.41 12.23 -12.93
CA PHE A 130 0.87 12.92 -12.76
C PHE A 130 2.04 11.92 -12.76
N ASP A 131 3.28 12.43 -12.82
CA ASP A 131 4.51 11.61 -12.86
C ASP A 131 4.53 10.57 -14.01
N PHE A 132 4.24 11.04 -15.23
CA PHE A 132 4.20 10.18 -16.41
C PHE A 132 5.58 9.69 -16.84
N VAL A 133 5.67 8.40 -17.13
CA VAL A 133 6.81 7.76 -17.79
C VAL A 133 6.27 7.02 -19.02
N VAL A 134 6.76 7.37 -20.21
CA VAL A 134 6.40 6.69 -21.46
C VAL A 134 7.61 5.99 -22.08
N ARG A 135 7.35 4.81 -22.66
CA ARG A 135 8.31 4.00 -23.42
C ARG A 135 7.65 3.46 -24.68
N VAL A 136 8.35 3.55 -25.80
CA VAL A 136 7.94 2.96 -27.08
C VAL A 136 8.98 1.94 -27.53
N TYR A 137 8.52 0.78 -27.97
CA TYR A 137 9.31 -0.37 -28.41
C TYR A 137 8.75 -0.90 -29.73
N GLY A 138 9.04 -0.22 -30.84
CA GLY A 138 8.47 -0.57 -32.15
C GLY A 138 6.94 -0.55 -32.11
N ASN A 139 6.30 -1.72 -32.19
CA ASN A 139 4.85 -1.87 -32.15
C ASN A 139 4.27 -2.16 -30.75
N SER A 140 5.04 -1.99 -29.69
CA SER A 140 4.55 -2.03 -28.32
C SER A 140 4.98 -0.79 -27.54
N GLY A 141 4.31 -0.53 -26.42
CA GLY A 141 4.63 0.63 -25.59
C GLY A 141 4.04 0.53 -24.20
N MET A 142 4.46 1.44 -23.33
CA MET A 142 4.00 1.48 -21.95
C MET A 142 3.91 2.93 -21.48
N VAL A 143 2.84 3.23 -20.75
CA VAL A 143 2.70 4.46 -19.96
C VAL A 143 2.55 4.05 -18.49
N VAL A 144 3.30 4.71 -17.63
CA VAL A 144 3.17 4.61 -16.16
C VAL A 144 2.88 5.99 -15.61
N HIS A 145 1.90 6.11 -14.74
CA HIS A 145 1.60 7.36 -14.04
C HIS A 145 0.97 7.12 -12.67
N ASN A 146 0.93 8.18 -11.87
CA ASN A 146 0.18 8.20 -10.63
C ASN A 146 -1.16 8.90 -10.84
N THR A 147 -2.16 8.48 -10.08
CA THR A 147 -3.40 9.22 -9.91
C THR A 147 -3.82 9.19 -8.44
N SER A 148 -4.53 10.25 -8.02
CA SER A 148 -5.15 10.32 -6.71
C SER A 148 -6.64 10.03 -6.86
N PHE A 149 -7.09 9.00 -6.16
CA PHE A 149 -8.48 8.56 -6.15
C PHE A 149 -9.18 9.12 -4.92
N ARG A 150 -10.39 9.66 -5.11
CA ARG A 150 -11.30 10.02 -4.02
C ARG A 150 -12.70 9.56 -4.43
N GLY A 151 -13.17 8.43 -3.92
CA GLY A 151 -14.46 7.93 -4.37
C GLY A 151 -14.94 6.72 -3.58
N GLN A 152 -15.85 5.95 -4.16
CA GLN A 152 -16.19 4.61 -3.67
C GLN A 152 -15.56 3.58 -4.60
N LEU A 153 -14.84 2.60 -4.04
CA LEU A 153 -14.44 1.41 -4.76
C LEU A 153 -15.11 0.22 -4.04
N ASP A 154 -15.90 -0.55 -4.77
CA ASP A 154 -16.68 -1.68 -4.22
C ASP A 154 -17.55 -1.29 -3.01
N GLY A 155 -18.27 -0.17 -3.10
CA GLY A 155 -19.15 0.35 -2.04
C GLY A 155 -18.43 0.90 -0.79
N SER A 156 -17.10 0.99 -0.82
CA SER A 156 -16.30 1.55 0.28
C SER A 156 -15.66 2.87 -0.13
N ALA A 157 -15.94 3.93 0.62
CA ALA A 157 -15.27 5.21 0.47
C ALA A 157 -13.75 5.02 0.61
N THR A 158 -13.04 5.19 -0.50
CA THR A 158 -11.61 4.99 -0.63
C THR A 158 -10.99 6.29 -1.10
N THR A 159 -10.01 6.77 -0.34
CA THR A 159 -9.13 7.88 -0.74
C THR A 159 -7.71 7.35 -0.74
N GLY A 160 -7.00 7.48 -1.86
CA GLY A 160 -5.70 6.85 -2.02
C GLY A 160 -4.96 7.26 -3.27
N GLU A 161 -3.64 7.17 -3.24
CA GLU A 161 -2.82 7.28 -4.45
C GLU A 161 -2.67 5.90 -5.09
N TYR A 162 -2.73 5.87 -6.42
CA TYR A 162 -2.57 4.65 -7.21
C TYR A 162 -1.56 4.89 -8.32
N ARG A 163 -0.76 3.86 -8.59
CA ARG A 163 0.13 3.78 -9.74
C ARG A 163 -0.58 2.97 -10.81
N ILE A 164 -0.78 3.55 -11.98
CA ILE A 164 -1.35 2.88 -13.14
C ILE A 164 -0.20 2.58 -14.10
N THR A 165 -0.21 1.38 -14.67
CA THR A 165 0.62 1.00 -15.81
C THR A 165 -0.31 0.55 -16.92
N ARG A 166 -0.23 1.18 -18.08
CA ARG A 166 -0.95 0.79 -19.30
C ARG A 166 0.05 0.27 -20.31
N TYR A 167 -0.25 -0.89 -20.88
CA TYR A 167 0.51 -1.53 -21.95
C TYR A 167 -0.22 -1.36 -23.26
N PHE A 168 0.53 -1.01 -24.30
CA PHE A 168 0.00 -0.67 -25.60
C PHE A 168 0.58 -1.58 -26.67
N ILE A 169 -0.22 -1.85 -27.69
CA ILE A 169 0.18 -2.53 -28.92
C ILE A 169 -0.29 -1.71 -30.12
N LYS A 170 0.50 -1.72 -31.20
CA LYS A 170 0.15 -1.09 -32.48
C LYS A 170 -0.31 -2.18 -33.45
N ARG A 171 -1.57 -2.10 -33.90
CA ARG A 171 -2.16 -3.01 -34.90
C ARG A 171 -2.69 -2.19 -36.06
N ASN A 172 -2.33 -2.56 -37.28
CA ASN A 172 -2.78 -1.86 -38.50
C ASN A 172 -2.57 -0.34 -38.43
N GLY A 173 -1.43 0.09 -37.87
CA GLY A 173 -1.10 1.51 -37.69
C GLY A 173 -1.78 2.20 -36.50
N LYS A 174 -2.71 1.55 -35.81
CA LYS A 174 -3.45 2.11 -34.67
C LYS A 174 -2.93 1.58 -33.33
N TRP A 175 -2.67 2.49 -32.39
CA TRP A 175 -2.36 2.13 -31.02
C TRP A 175 -3.62 1.75 -30.23
N LEU A 176 -3.51 0.69 -29.45
CA LEU A 176 -4.57 0.15 -28.59
C LEU A 176 -3.99 -0.20 -27.23
N VAL A 177 -4.78 -0.05 -26.17
CA VAL A 177 -4.41 -0.53 -24.83
C VAL A 177 -4.67 -2.04 -24.78
N ALA A 178 -3.61 -2.82 -24.56
CA ALA A 178 -3.68 -4.27 -24.46
C ALA A 178 -3.82 -4.76 -23.01
N ALA A 179 -3.29 -4.00 -22.04
CA ALA A 179 -3.46 -4.34 -20.64
C ALA A 179 -3.32 -3.14 -19.72
N SER A 180 -3.86 -3.24 -18.51
CA SER A 180 -3.54 -2.31 -17.43
C SER A 180 -3.28 -3.02 -16.11
N ASN A 181 -2.46 -2.41 -15.26
CA ASN A 181 -2.24 -2.82 -13.89
C ASN A 181 -2.34 -1.61 -12.97
N THR A 182 -3.07 -1.75 -11.88
CA THR A 182 -3.26 -0.71 -10.88
C THR A 182 -2.68 -1.18 -9.55
N THR A 183 -1.78 -0.39 -8.96
CA THR A 183 -1.18 -0.69 -7.65
C THR A 183 -1.50 0.42 -6.67
N TYR A 184 -1.94 0.08 -5.46
CA TYR A 184 -2.11 1.05 -4.39
C TYR A 184 -0.74 1.58 -3.93
N VAL A 185 -0.56 2.89 -3.98
CA VAL A 185 0.61 3.55 -3.42
C VAL A 185 0.32 3.76 -1.94
N VAL A 186 0.88 2.88 -1.12
CA VAL A 186 0.73 2.96 0.35
C VAL A 186 1.17 4.36 0.80
N PRO A 187 0.32 5.18 1.43
CA PRO A 187 0.78 6.46 1.96
C PRO A 187 1.79 6.22 3.08
N VAL A 188 2.83 7.06 3.17
CA VAL A 188 3.77 6.97 4.30
C VAL A 188 2.95 7.09 5.58
N ARG A 189 2.90 6.03 6.40
CA ARG A 189 2.26 6.11 7.73
C ARG A 189 3.10 7.00 8.63
N LEU A 190 2.94 8.32 8.51
CA LEU A 190 3.44 9.25 9.53
C LEU A 190 2.48 9.37 10.71
N THR A 191 1.20 8.97 10.61
CA THR A 191 0.23 9.32 11.67
C THR A 191 -0.98 8.39 11.88
N ALA A 192 -1.10 7.23 11.21
CA ALA A 192 -2.27 6.34 11.44
C ALA A 192 -2.30 5.72 12.86
N LEU A 193 -1.14 5.49 13.50
CA LEU A 193 -1.08 5.05 14.91
C LEU A 193 -1.31 6.19 15.91
N ALA A 194 -1.10 7.44 15.50
CA ALA A 194 -1.32 8.61 16.36
C ALA A 194 -2.82 8.91 16.52
N GLN A 195 -3.62 8.68 15.49
CA GLN A 195 -5.08 8.89 15.54
C GLN A 195 -5.80 7.79 16.34
N ALA A 196 -5.43 6.51 16.17
CA ALA A 196 -5.95 5.41 17.00
C ALA A 196 -5.61 5.60 18.48
N GLY A 197 -4.39 6.06 18.79
CA GLY A 197 -3.96 6.38 20.15
C GLY A 197 -4.69 7.58 20.76
N LYS A 198 -5.02 8.61 19.97
CA LYS A 198 -5.82 9.77 20.42
C LYS A 198 -7.29 9.40 20.65
N LYS A 199 -7.89 8.56 19.81
CA LYS A 199 -9.29 8.09 19.92
C LYS A 199 -9.49 7.24 21.19
N ALA A 200 -8.60 6.28 21.45
CA ALA A 200 -8.61 5.46 22.67
C ALA A 200 -8.37 6.27 23.96
N LYS A 201 -7.58 7.35 23.89
CA LYS A 201 -7.35 8.27 25.03
C LYS A 201 -8.58 9.14 25.32
N ARG A 202 -9.30 9.57 24.27
CA ARG A 202 -10.56 10.33 24.37
C ARG A 202 -11.68 9.48 24.95
N GLU A 203 -11.79 8.22 24.54
CA GLU A 203 -12.75 7.26 25.10
C GLU A 203 -12.47 6.99 26.58
N LYS A 204 -11.23 6.66 26.96
CA LYS A 204 -10.87 6.48 28.39
C LYS A 204 -11.12 7.73 29.25
N LYS A 205 -10.96 8.94 28.69
CA LYS A 205 -11.25 10.19 29.42
C LYS A 205 -12.77 10.41 29.59
N LYS A 206 -13.59 10.02 28.61
CA LYS A 206 -15.05 10.05 28.72
C LYS A 206 -15.57 9.07 29.78
N THR A 207 -15.08 7.82 29.80
CA THR A 207 -15.49 6.81 30.80
C THR A 207 -15.09 7.25 32.21
N LYS A 208 -13.90 7.82 32.39
CA LYS A 208 -13.41 8.27 33.71
C LYS A 208 -14.19 9.48 34.25
N ASN A 209 -14.67 10.36 33.38
CA ASN A 209 -15.50 11.50 33.79
C ASN A 209 -16.94 11.08 34.13
N SER A 210 -17.51 10.07 33.46
CA SER A 210 -18.85 9.53 33.78
C SER A 210 -18.87 8.84 35.16
N TYR A 211 -17.84 8.06 35.48
CA TYR A 211 -17.68 7.44 36.82
C TYR A 211 -17.48 8.48 37.94
N ALA A 212 -16.91 9.65 37.63
CA ALA A 212 -16.71 10.72 38.60
C ALA A 212 -17.98 11.56 38.85
N SER A 213 -18.89 11.65 37.86
CA SER A 213 -20.17 12.34 38.01
C SER A 213 -21.24 11.51 38.74
N GLU A 214 -21.19 10.17 38.64
CA GLU A 214 -22.13 9.27 39.34
C GLU A 214 -21.85 9.15 40.84
N ARG A 215 -20.63 9.43 41.30
CA ARG A 215 -20.26 9.43 42.73
C ARG A 215 -20.55 10.74 43.48
N ARG A 216 -21.10 11.75 42.79
CA ARG A 216 -21.41 13.09 43.35
C ARG A 216 -22.91 13.37 43.47
N LYS A 217 -23.76 12.38 43.25
CA LYS A 217 -25.18 12.39 43.60
C LYS A 217 -25.40 11.44 44.76
#